data_AF-A0A523WB29-F1
#
_entry.id   AF-A0A523WB29-F1
#
_cell.length_a   1.000
_cell.length_b   1.000
_cell.length_c   1.000
_cell.angle_alpha   90.00
_cell.angle_beta   90.00
_cell.angle_gamma   90.00
#
_symmetry.space_group_name_H-M   'P 1'
#
loop_
_entity.id
_entity.type
_entity.pdbx_description
1 polymer ?
#
loop_
_entity_poly.entity_id
_entity_poly.type
_entity_poly.pdbx_seq_one_letter_code
_entity_poly.pdbx_strand_id
1 'polypeptide(L)' 'MYMCLLKVYVDEGKSGKKLVAEEIALVSEDHGKIKLKNLDFEETSLDNVEIVLVNTLNSVLLLKSREG' A
#
# COMPACT_ATOMS: atom_id res chain seq x y z
N MET A 1 9.57 21.61 -1.32
CA MET A 1 9.26 20.56 -0.33
C MET A 1 9.15 19.25 -1.11
N TYR A 2 10.00 18.26 -0.84
CA TYR A 2 9.90 16.97 -1.52
C TYR A 2 8.87 16.11 -0.77
N MET A 3 7.75 15.81 -1.42
CA MET A 3 6.75 14.87 -0.89
C MET A 3 7.15 13.47 -1.34
N CYS A 4 7.23 12.54 -0.39
CA CYS A 4 7.51 11.13 -0.66
C CYS A 4 6.16 10.41 -0.78
N LEU A 5 5.73 10.20 -2.02
CA LEU A 5 4.47 9.50 -2.32
C LEU A 5 4.75 8.04 -2.62
N LEU A 6 4.00 7.16 -1.99
CA LEU A 6 4.23 5.72 -2.05
C LEU A 6 3.54 5.10 -3.26
N LYS A 7 4.27 4.21 -3.95
CA LYS A 7 3.69 3.17 -4.79
C LYS A 7 3.39 1.96 -3.92
N VAL A 8 2.14 1.50 -3.96
CA VAL A 8 1.68 0.40 -3.11
C VAL A 8 1.56 -0.86 -3.95
N TYR A 9 2.28 -1.89 -3.55
CA TYR A 9 2.23 -3.21 -4.16
C TYR A 9 1.64 -4.21 -3.19
N VAL A 10 0.86 -5.16 -3.69
CA VAL A 10 0.43 -6.35 -2.96
C VAL A 10 1.18 -7.55 -3.52
N ASP A 11 1.87 -8.29 -2.65
CA ASP A 11 2.45 -9.58 -2.94
C ASP A 11 1.35 -10.66 -2.87
N GLU A 12 1.06 -11.28 -4.02
CA GLU A 12 0.09 -12.36 -4.20
C GLU A 12 0.79 -13.74 -4.21
N GLY A 13 1.98 -13.85 -3.62
CA GLY A 13 2.76 -15.07 -3.55
C GLY A 13 3.25 -15.52 -4.93
N LYS A 14 2.65 -16.59 -5.48
CA LYS A 14 3.08 -17.19 -6.76
C LYS A 14 2.89 -16.27 -7.97
N SER A 15 1.93 -15.35 -7.91
CA SER A 15 1.65 -14.40 -8.99
C SER A 15 2.58 -13.18 -8.96
N GLY A 16 3.44 -13.07 -7.94
CA GLY A 16 4.36 -11.95 -7.77
C GLY A 16 3.70 -10.72 -7.14
N LYS A 17 4.28 -9.55 -7.42
CA LYS A 17 3.84 -8.26 -6.87
C LYS A 17 2.95 -7.53 -7.86
N LYS A 18 1.76 -7.16 -7.43
CA LYS A 18 0.80 -6.36 -8.19
C LYS A 18 0.78 -4.93 -7.67
N LEU A 19 0.93 -3.95 -8.56
CA LEU A 19 0.72 -2.54 -8.23
C LEU A 19 -0.78 -2.30 -8.03
N VAL A 20 -1.16 -1.77 -6.87
CA VAL A 20 -2.58 -1.55 -6.51
C VAL A 20 -2.94 -0.08 -6.32
N ALA A 21 -1.95 0.77 -6.03
CA ALA A 21 -2.13 2.21 -5.94
C ALA A 21 -0.80 2.94 -6.17
N GLU A 22 -0.90 4.17 -6.67
CA GLU A 22 0.22 5.09 -6.83
C GLU A 22 -0.13 6.43 -6.17
N GLU A 23 0.89 7.26 -5.97
CA GLU A 23 0.74 8.62 -5.43
C GLU A 23 0.09 8.67 -4.02
N ILE A 24 0.32 7.62 -3.22
CA ILE A 24 -0.25 7.51 -1.87
C ILE A 24 0.53 8.37 -0.88
N ALA A 25 -0.18 9.27 -0.21
CA ALA A 25 0.36 10.19 0.77
C ALA A 25 0.10 9.74 2.22
N LEU A 26 -0.95 8.96 2.45
CA LEU A 26 -1.30 8.45 3.77
C LEU A 26 -1.69 6.98 3.70
N VAL A 27 -1.18 6.22 4.66
CA VAL A 27 -1.50 4.81 4.87
C VAL A 27 -1.95 4.68 6.31
N SER A 28 -3.13 4.10 6.54
CA SER A 28 -3.65 3.82 7.88
C SER A 28 -4.23 2.41 7.95
N GLU A 29 -4.28 1.84 9.15
CA GLU A 29 -4.96 0.58 9.40
C GLU A 29 -6.17 0.83 10.29
N ASP A 30 -7.31 0.25 9.93
CA ASP A 30 -8.55 0.32 10.69
C ASP A 30 -9.22 -1.06 10.67
N HIS A 31 -9.33 -1.69 11.84
CA HIS A 31 -9.96 -3.00 12.01
C HIS A 31 -9.45 -4.08 11.02
N GLY A 32 -8.13 -4.12 10.76
CA GLY A 32 -7.53 -5.08 9.82
C GLY A 32 -7.68 -4.73 8.33
N LYS A 33 -8.22 -3.55 8.00
CA LYS A 33 -8.22 -2.99 6.64
C LYS A 33 -7.15 -1.93 6.49
N ILE A 34 -6.38 -2.00 5.41
CA ILE A 34 -5.41 -0.95 5.07
C ILE A 34 -6.11 0.09 4.20
N LYS A 35 -6.12 1.35 4.64
CA LYS A 35 -6.65 2.50 3.89
C LYS A 35 -5.48 3.27 3.28
N LEU A 36 -5.60 3.56 2.00
CA LEU A 36 -4.63 4.29 1.20
C LEU A 36 -5.27 5.58 0.71
N LYS A 37 -4.64 6.72 0.97
CA LYS A 37 -5.15 8.03 0.56
C LYS A 37 -4.16 8.77 -0.33
N ASN A 38 -4.64 9.25 -1.47
CA ASN A 38 -3.85 10.11 -2.36
C ASN A 38 -3.99 11.61 -1.97
N LEU A 39 -3.38 12.48 -2.78
CA LEU A 39 -3.41 13.93 -2.54
C LEU A 39 -4.75 14.58 -2.83
N ASP A 40 -5.56 13.96 -3.69
CA ASP A 40 -6.93 14.37 -4.02
C ASP A 40 -7.95 13.90 -2.98
N PHE A 41 -7.48 13.34 -1.86
CA PHE A 41 -8.28 12.76 -0.77
C PHE A 41 -9.12 11.54 -1.18
N GLU A 42 -8.86 10.95 -2.35
CA GLU A 42 -9.44 9.67 -2.73
C GLU A 42 -8.87 8.56 -1.85
N GLU A 43 -9.76 7.68 -1.41
CA GLU A 43 -9.44 6.61 -0.47
C GLU A 43 -9.73 5.24 -1.09
N THR A 44 -8.73 4.36 -1.06
CA THR A 44 -8.86 2.95 -1.42
C THR A 44 -8.64 2.11 -0.18
N SER A 45 -9.56 1.18 0.09
CA SER A 45 -9.44 0.22 1.18
C SER A 45 -9.03 -1.15 0.64
N LEU A 46 -8.07 -1.78 1.31
CA LEU A 46 -7.61 -3.14 1.04
C LEU A 46 -7.90 -4.01 2.25
N ASP A 47 -8.67 -5.06 2.02
CA ASP A 47 -9.00 -6.10 3.00
C ASP A 47 -7.97 -7.24 2.95
N ASN A 48 -7.83 -7.98 4.05
CA ASN A 48 -7.00 -9.18 4.14
C ASN A 48 -5.56 -8.96 3.66
N VAL A 49 -4.96 -7.81 3.96
CA VAL A 49 -3.55 -7.54 3.66
C VAL A 49 -2.79 -7.11 4.92
N GLU A 50 -1.48 -7.30 4.93
CA GLU A 50 -0.59 -6.81 5.98
C GLU A 50 0.58 -6.02 5.40
N ILE A 51 1.09 -5.04 6.16
CA ILE A 51 2.29 -4.28 5.77
C ILE A 51 3.53 -5.14 6.02
N VAL A 52 4.32 -5.38 4.97
CA VAL A 52 5.57 -6.16 5.05
C VAL A 52 6.80 -5.28 4.98
N LEU A 53 6.79 -4.24 4.14
CA LEU A 53 7.94 -3.37 3.94
C LEU A 53 7.51 -1.95 3.60
N VAL A 54 8.11 -0.98 4.28
CA VAL A 54 8.07 0.44 3.90
C VAL A 54 9.47 0.83 3.44
N ASN A 55 9.64 1.08 2.14
CA ASN A 55 10.90 1.47 1.52
C ASN A 55 10.82 2.93 1.05
N THR A 56 11.19 3.85 1.93
CA THR A 56 11.16 5.29 1.66
C THR A 56 12.23 5.73 0.65
N LEU A 57 13.34 4.98 0.52
CA LEU A 57 14.38 5.26 -0.48
C LEU A 57 13.85 5.11 -1.92
N ASN A 58 12.92 4.19 -2.12
CA ASN A 58 12.33 3.90 -3.43
C ASN A 58 10.85 4.33 -3.51
N SER A 59 10.33 4.97 -2.45
CA SER A 59 8.94 5.35 -2.31
C SER A 59 7.97 4.17 -2.56
N VAL A 60 8.22 3.02 -1.93
CA VAL A 60 7.43 1.79 -2.08
C VAL A 60 6.85 1.34 -0.74
N LEU A 61 5.58 1.00 -0.73
CA LEU A 61 4.93 0.18 0.30
C LEU A 61 4.65 -1.19 -0.28
N LEU A 62 5.12 -2.24 0.39
CA LEU A 62 4.78 -3.62 0.07
C LEU A 62 3.83 -4.16 1.12
N LEU A 63 2.67 -4.58 0.64
CA LEU A 63 1.67 -5.32 1.36
C LEU A 63 1.75 -6.79 0.95
N LYS A 64 1.27 -7.69 1.80
CA LYS A 64 1.11 -9.11 1.48
C LYS A 64 -0.32 -9.53 1.77
N SER A 65 -0.91 -10.32 0.87
CA SER A 65 -2.22 -10.90 1.10
C SER A 65 -2.16 -11.90 2.26
N ARG A 66 -3.15 -11.84 3.16
CA ARG A 66 -3.34 -12.77 4.28
C ARG A 66 -3.94 -14.10 3.83
N GLU A 67 -4.36 -14.22 2.57
CA GLU A 67 -4.85 -15.46 1.97
C GLU A 67 -3.70 -16.28 1.36
N GLY A 68 -3.35 -17.41 2.00
CA GLY A 68 -2.43 -18.45 1.53
C GLY A 68 -1.18 -18.66 2.37
#